data_AF-A0A357AKR8-F1
#
_entry.id   AF-A0A357AKR8-F1
#
_cell.length_a   1.000
_cell.length_b   1.000
_cell.length_c   1.000
_cell.angle_alpha   90.00
_cell.angle_beta   90.00
_cell.angle_gamma   90.00
#
_symmetry.space_group_name_H-M   'P 1'
#
loop_
_entity.id
_entity.type
_entity.pdbx_description
1 polymer ?
#
loop_
_entity_poly.entity_id
_entity_poly.type
_entity_poly.pdbx_seq_one_letter_code
_entity_poly.pdbx_strand_id
1 'polypeptide(L)'
;FIIGVFAGALAAAVIGCLVGLPTLRLKGDYLAIATLGMSEIIRVIFLNLDITNGAAGLNGIPRFVNWFWLFIFTAGTILIISNFIRSSHGRACISIREDEIAGEAMGINTTKYKVIAFTIGAFFAGIAGALYASFFYFLKPDTFGFLKSIDVLVIVVLGGLGSISGSVISAILLALVSTILQSFSEIRMVLYALILVVIMIFRPQGLMGSKELSMAMFSKLGDKLKSRKGRV
;
A
#
# COMPACT_ATOMS: atom_id res chain seq x y z
N PHE A 1 0.51 21.92 9.43
CA PHE A 1 0.01 20.76 8.67
C PHE A 1 1.12 20.07 7.85
N ILE A 2 1.62 20.68 6.77
CA ILE A 2 2.59 20.03 5.84
C ILE A 2 3.84 19.51 6.57
N ILE A 3 4.44 20.32 7.45
CA ILE A 3 5.59 19.92 8.26
C ILE A 3 5.26 18.69 9.12
N GLY A 4 4.05 18.63 9.70
CA GLY A 4 3.61 17.48 10.50
C GLY A 4 3.44 16.22 9.67
N VAL A 5 2.93 16.33 8.44
CA VAL A 5 2.82 15.19 7.50
C VAL A 5 4.20 14.63 7.17
N PHE A 6 5.15 15.48 6.81
CA PHE A 6 6.52 15.04 6.48
C PHE A 6 7.29 14.55 7.71
N ALA A 7 7.10 15.16 8.88
CA ALA A 7 7.68 14.68 10.12
C ALA A 7 7.16 13.28 10.50
N GLY A 8 5.85 13.05 10.38
CA GLY A 8 5.25 11.74 10.59
C GLY A 8 5.73 10.69 9.58
N ALA A 9 5.84 11.08 8.31
CA ALA A 9 6.38 10.23 7.25
C ALA A 9 7.85 9.85 7.50
N LEU A 10 8.67 10.81 7.94
CA LEU A 10 10.08 10.57 8.25
C LEU A 10 10.22 9.68 9.50
N ALA A 11 9.42 9.92 10.55
CA ALA A 11 9.39 9.06 11.73
C ALA A 11 9.00 7.61 11.37
N ALA A 12 7.98 7.44 10.53
CA ALA A 12 7.56 6.14 10.03
C ALA A 12 8.68 5.47 9.19
N ALA A 13 9.39 6.24 8.37
CA ALA A 13 10.53 5.73 7.59
C ALA A 13 11.69 5.26 8.49
N VAL A 14 12.02 6.03 9.54
CA VAL A 14 13.07 5.66 10.51
C VAL A 14 12.68 4.37 11.25
N ILE A 15 11.46 4.29 11.77
CA ILE A 15 10.95 3.08 12.43
C ILE A 15 10.94 1.92 11.42
N GLY A 16 10.49 2.16 10.19
CA GLY A 16 10.49 1.17 9.12
C GLY A 16 11.89 0.64 8.81
N CYS A 17 12.90 1.51 8.72
CA CYS A 17 14.28 1.09 8.50
C CYS A 17 14.80 0.22 9.67
N LEU A 18 14.58 0.68 10.91
CA LEU A 18 14.99 -0.04 12.12
C LEU A 18 14.36 -1.43 12.22
N VAL A 19 13.08 -1.55 11.88
CA VAL A 19 12.34 -2.82 11.90
C VAL A 19 12.67 -3.69 10.68
N GLY A 20 12.85 -3.07 9.52
CA GLY A 20 13.13 -3.77 8.27
C GLY A 20 14.47 -4.51 8.31
N LEU A 21 15.49 -3.94 8.94
CA LEU A 21 16.83 -4.55 9.05
C LEU A 21 16.84 -5.96 9.67
N PRO A 22 16.20 -6.22 10.83
CA PRO A 22 16.10 -7.57 11.39
C PRO A 22 15.03 -8.43 10.72
N THR A 23 13.85 -7.86 10.39
CA THR A 23 12.72 -8.66 9.90
C THR A 23 12.97 -9.22 8.50
N LEU A 24 13.61 -8.46 7.61
CA LEU A 24 13.86 -8.87 6.22
C LEU A 24 14.96 -9.93 6.07
N ARG A 25 15.58 -10.34 7.19
CA ARG A 25 16.47 -11.52 7.24
C ARG A 25 15.68 -12.83 7.34
N LEU A 26 14.42 -12.76 7.73
CA LEU A 26 13.53 -13.92 7.81
C LEU A 26 12.95 -14.25 6.43
N LYS A 27 12.69 -15.53 6.20
CA LYS A 27 12.12 -16.04 4.93
C LYS A 27 10.79 -16.75 5.17
N GLY A 28 9.91 -16.69 4.18
CA GLY A 28 8.62 -17.37 4.19
C GLY A 28 7.73 -16.95 5.36
N ASP A 29 7.18 -17.94 6.07
CA ASP A 29 6.19 -17.73 7.12
C ASP A 29 6.74 -16.95 8.33
N TYR A 30 8.03 -17.07 8.60
CA TYR A 30 8.68 -16.32 9.68
C TYR A 30 8.62 -14.80 9.46
N LEU A 31 8.72 -14.34 8.21
CA LEU A 31 8.58 -12.93 7.87
C LEU A 31 7.15 -12.44 8.13
N ALA A 32 6.15 -13.26 7.80
CA ALA A 32 4.75 -12.93 8.05
C ALA A 32 4.48 -12.83 9.56
N ILE A 33 4.92 -13.82 10.35
CA ILE A 33 4.75 -13.80 11.81
C ILE A 33 5.44 -12.57 12.44
N ALA A 34 6.65 -12.24 11.99
CA ALA A 34 7.38 -11.09 12.52
C ALA A 34 6.70 -9.74 12.21
N THR A 35 6.15 -9.57 11.01
CA THR A 35 5.44 -8.34 10.64
C THR A 35 4.12 -8.18 11.41
N LEU A 36 3.40 -9.28 11.64
CA LEU A 36 2.21 -9.30 12.50
C LEU A 36 2.55 -8.96 13.96
N GLY A 37 3.57 -9.61 14.52
CA GLY A 37 4.06 -9.31 15.86
C GLY A 37 4.46 -7.85 16.02
N MET A 38 5.17 -7.28 15.04
CA MET A 38 5.53 -5.86 15.07
C MET A 38 4.30 -4.95 15.08
N SER A 39 3.29 -5.25 14.26
CA SER A 39 2.06 -4.44 14.23
C SER A 39 1.35 -4.42 15.59
N GLU A 40 1.30 -5.57 16.27
CA GLU A 40 0.71 -5.68 17.61
C GLU A 40 1.56 -5.01 18.68
N ILE A 41 2.89 -5.13 18.62
CA ILE A 41 3.79 -4.43 19.55
C ILE A 41 3.60 -2.91 19.44
N ILE A 42 3.58 -2.35 18.22
CA ILE A 42 3.35 -0.92 18.00
C ILE A 42 1.98 -0.50 18.55
N ARG A 43 0.94 -1.30 18.29
CA ARG A 43 -0.42 -1.03 18.79
C ARG A 43 -0.45 -1.00 20.32
N VAL A 44 0.15 -2.00 20.98
CA VAL A 44 0.21 -2.09 22.44
C VAL A 44 1.01 -0.92 23.03
N ILE A 45 2.12 -0.51 22.41
CA ILE A 45 2.86 0.68 22.83
C ILE A 45 1.95 1.91 22.82
N PHE A 46 1.22 2.17 21.73
CA PHE A 46 0.32 3.32 21.65
C PHE A 46 -0.91 3.22 22.57
N LEU A 47 -1.35 2.03 22.95
CA LEU A 47 -2.41 1.85 23.94
C LEU A 47 -1.95 2.16 25.36
N ASN A 48 -0.65 2.03 25.66
CA ASN A 48 -0.07 2.25 26.98
C ASN A 48 0.63 3.62 27.12
N LEU A 49 0.63 4.44 26.07
CA LEU A 49 1.23 5.77 26.10
C LEU A 49 0.19 6.83 26.51
N ASP A 50 0.55 7.66 27.48
CA ASP A 50 -0.28 8.79 27.92
C ASP A 50 -0.40 9.88 26.84
N ILE A 51 0.63 10.04 26.01
CA ILE A 51 0.67 11.02 24.91
C ILE A 51 -0.43 10.75 23.88
N THR A 52 -0.75 9.48 23.63
CA THR A 52 -1.82 9.06 22.69
C THR A 52 -3.18 8.95 23.36
N ASN A 53 -3.28 9.32 24.65
CA ASN A 53 -4.47 9.16 25.47
C ASN A 53 -4.93 7.68 25.55
N GLY A 54 -3.96 6.75 25.46
CA GLY A 54 -4.16 5.31 25.51
C GLY A 54 -5.29 4.78 24.61
N ALA A 55 -6.19 4.01 25.20
CA ALA A 55 -7.34 3.40 24.50
C ALA A 55 -8.38 4.42 24.01
N ALA A 56 -8.45 5.61 24.64
CA ALA A 56 -9.39 6.66 24.23
C ALA A 56 -8.98 7.32 22.91
N GLY A 57 -7.69 7.24 22.56
CA GLY A 57 -7.15 7.80 21.33
C GLY A 57 -7.12 9.33 21.31
N LEU A 58 -6.56 9.86 20.22
CA LEU A 58 -6.41 11.28 20.00
C LEU A 58 -7.68 11.86 19.38
N ASN A 59 -8.29 12.80 20.09
CA ASN A 59 -9.46 13.57 19.66
C ASN A 59 -9.08 15.03 19.39
N GLY A 60 -9.82 15.71 18.52
CA GLY A 60 -9.64 17.16 18.28
C GLY A 60 -8.52 17.52 17.31
N ILE A 61 -8.16 16.61 16.40
CA ILE A 61 -7.16 16.89 15.36
C ILE A 61 -7.75 17.92 14.38
N PRO A 62 -7.10 19.08 14.14
CA PRO A 62 -7.68 20.11 13.28
C PRO A 62 -7.81 19.67 11.82
N ARG A 63 -8.91 20.06 11.17
CA ARG A 63 -9.17 19.78 9.76
C ARG A 63 -8.31 20.64 8.85
N PHE A 64 -7.22 20.07 8.35
CA PHE A 64 -6.43 20.71 7.29
C PHE A 64 -6.60 20.02 5.93
N VAL A 65 -7.09 18.78 5.91
CA VAL A 65 -7.16 17.97 4.68
C VAL A 65 -8.52 18.15 3.99
N ASN A 66 -8.44 18.53 2.72
CA ASN A 66 -9.54 18.54 1.77
C ASN A 66 -9.26 17.51 0.66
N TRP A 67 -10.27 17.22 -0.17
CA TRP A 67 -10.14 16.36 -1.35
C TRP A 67 -8.95 16.74 -2.24
N PHE A 68 -8.69 18.04 -2.37
CA PHE A 68 -7.54 18.58 -3.10
C PHE A 68 -6.20 18.05 -2.55
N TRP A 69 -6.01 18.10 -1.23
CA TRP A 69 -4.79 17.59 -0.58
C TRP A 69 -4.66 16.07 -0.73
N LEU A 70 -5.75 15.32 -0.55
CA LEU A 70 -5.75 13.87 -0.76
C LEU A 70 -5.32 13.51 -2.18
N PHE A 71 -5.85 14.21 -3.18
CA PHE A 71 -5.52 13.97 -4.57
C PHE A 71 -4.06 14.34 -4.88
N ILE A 72 -3.56 15.47 -4.39
CA ILE A 72 -2.16 15.88 -4.56
C ILE A 72 -1.20 14.85 -3.99
N PHE A 73 -1.42 14.42 -2.74
CA PHE A 73 -0.54 13.44 -2.12
C PHE A 73 -0.62 12.09 -2.84
N THR A 74 -1.82 11.63 -3.21
CA THR A 74 -2.00 10.37 -3.95
C THR A 74 -1.37 10.41 -5.34
N ALA A 75 -1.55 11.49 -6.10
CA ALA A 75 -0.91 11.66 -7.40
C ALA A 75 0.62 11.76 -7.24
N GLY A 76 1.09 12.47 -6.21
CA GLY A 76 2.50 12.57 -5.85
C GLY A 76 3.13 11.22 -5.51
N THR A 77 2.46 10.39 -4.72
CA THR A 77 2.95 9.04 -4.39
C THR A 77 3.06 8.17 -5.64
N ILE A 78 2.04 8.18 -6.50
CA ILE A 78 2.04 7.42 -7.77
C ILE A 78 3.20 7.87 -8.67
N LEU A 79 3.41 9.18 -8.83
CA LEU A 79 4.50 9.72 -9.64
C LEU A 79 5.88 9.33 -9.10
N ILE A 80 6.10 9.48 -7.79
CA ILE A 80 7.38 9.14 -7.17
C ILE A 80 7.67 7.65 -7.27
N ILE A 81 6.69 6.79 -6.97
CA ILE A 81 6.86 5.34 -7.05
C ILE A 81 7.05 4.87 -8.50
N SER A 82 6.31 5.43 -9.46
CA SER A 82 6.49 5.14 -10.88
C SER A 82 7.89 5.51 -11.37
N ASN A 83 8.42 6.66 -10.91
CA ASN A 83 9.80 7.04 -11.21
C ASN A 83 10.82 6.12 -10.54
N PHE A 84 10.59 5.76 -9.28
CA PHE A 84 11.46 4.83 -8.54
C PHE A 84 11.56 3.47 -9.23
N ILE A 85 10.46 2.89 -9.69
CA ILE A 85 10.46 1.60 -10.41
C ILE A 85 11.27 1.69 -11.71
N ARG A 86 11.22 2.83 -12.41
CA ARG A 86 11.99 3.06 -13.64
C ARG A 86 13.47 3.36 -13.39
N SER A 87 13.85 3.70 -12.16
CA SER A 87 15.23 3.99 -11.78
C SER A 87 16.10 2.71 -11.70
N SER A 88 17.43 2.88 -11.60
CA SER A 88 18.37 1.77 -11.40
C SER A 88 18.08 0.98 -10.11
N HIS A 89 17.74 1.67 -9.02
CA HIS A 89 17.40 1.03 -7.75
C HIS A 89 16.09 0.24 -7.83
N GLY A 90 15.09 0.74 -8.56
CA GLY A 90 13.85 0.01 -8.81
C GLY A 90 14.08 -1.27 -9.61
N ARG A 91 14.94 -1.22 -10.65
CA ARG A 91 15.32 -2.41 -11.42
C ARG A 91 16.04 -3.46 -10.56
N ALA A 92 16.87 -3.04 -9.62
CA ALA A 92 17.50 -3.96 -8.65
C ALA A 92 16.46 -4.61 -7.71
N CYS A 93 15.43 -3.87 -7.29
CA CYS A 93 14.32 -4.46 -6.53
C CYS A 93 13.52 -5.48 -7.36
N ILE A 94 13.31 -5.21 -8.65
CA ILE A 94 12.62 -6.14 -9.56
C ILE A 94 13.45 -7.42 -9.75
N SER A 95 14.77 -7.32 -9.94
CA SER A 95 15.60 -8.53 -10.09
C SER A 95 15.57 -9.41 -8.83
N ILE A 96 15.58 -8.81 -7.63
CA ILE A 96 15.46 -9.54 -6.36
C ILE A 96 14.10 -10.25 -6.25
N ARG A 97 13.03 -9.66 -6.80
CA ARG A 97 11.70 -10.26 -6.81
C ARG A 97 11.63 -11.48 -7.73
N GLU A 98 12.31 -11.45 -8.88
CA GLU A 98 12.32 -12.58 -9.82
C GLU A 98 13.15 -13.75 -9.27
N ASP A 99 14.39 -13.48 -8.84
CA ASP A 99 15.24 -14.47 -8.18
C ASP A 99 16.28 -13.76 -7.29
N GLU A 100 16.12 -13.92 -5.97
CA GLU A 100 17.02 -13.33 -4.98
C GLU A 100 18.44 -13.89 -5.09
N ILE A 101 18.59 -15.19 -5.33
CA ILE A 101 19.89 -15.87 -5.40
C ILE A 101 20.63 -15.43 -6.67
N ALA A 102 19.93 -15.35 -7.80
CA ALA A 102 20.51 -14.86 -9.05
C ALA A 102 20.90 -13.38 -8.94
N GLY A 103 20.08 -12.54 -8.30
CA GLY A 103 20.41 -11.14 -8.04
C GLY A 103 21.68 -10.99 -7.19
N GLU A 104 21.82 -11.79 -6.14
CA GLU A 104 22.99 -11.80 -5.28
C GLU A 104 24.25 -12.25 -6.03
N ALA A 105 24.15 -13.27 -6.89
CA ALA A 105 25.25 -13.73 -7.74
C ALA A 105 25.74 -12.66 -8.74
N MET A 106 24.85 -11.73 -9.14
CA MET A 106 25.18 -10.59 -10.00
C MET A 106 25.74 -9.38 -9.20
N GLY A 107 26.04 -9.55 -7.91
CA GLY A 107 26.64 -8.51 -7.05
C GLY A 107 25.63 -7.50 -6.48
N ILE A 108 24.32 -7.78 -6.56
CA ILE A 108 23.29 -6.91 -5.98
C ILE A 108 23.16 -7.21 -4.48
N ASN A 109 23.36 -6.19 -3.64
CA ASN A 109 23.12 -6.32 -2.20
C ASN A 109 21.61 -6.41 -1.90
N THR A 110 21.10 -7.64 -1.81
CA THR A 110 19.68 -7.96 -1.61
C THR A 110 19.11 -7.28 -0.36
N THR A 111 19.85 -7.33 0.76
CA THR A 111 19.43 -6.76 2.05
C THR A 111 19.24 -5.25 1.94
N LYS A 112 20.20 -4.53 1.36
CA LYS A 112 20.12 -3.06 1.19
C LYS A 112 18.88 -2.67 0.40
N TYR A 113 18.61 -3.32 -0.73
CA TYR A 113 17.48 -2.98 -1.58
C TYR A 113 16.12 -3.36 -0.98
N LYS A 114 16.03 -4.49 -0.26
CA LYS A 114 14.82 -4.84 0.51
C LYS A 114 14.52 -3.80 1.61
N VAL A 115 15.54 -3.36 2.36
CA VAL A 115 15.39 -2.33 3.41
C VAL A 115 14.99 -0.98 2.81
N ILE A 116 15.58 -0.58 1.68
CA ILE A 116 15.19 0.66 0.97
C ILE A 116 13.73 0.58 0.53
N ALA A 117 13.31 -0.53 -0.09
CA ALA A 117 11.92 -0.71 -0.54
C ALA A 117 10.93 -0.65 0.65
N PHE A 118 11.27 -1.30 1.76
CA PHE A 118 10.45 -1.27 2.99
C PHE A 118 10.39 0.13 3.61
N THR A 119 11.52 0.85 3.66
CA THR A 119 11.61 2.22 4.20
C THR A 119 10.79 3.21 3.38
N ILE A 120 10.86 3.12 2.04
CA ILE A 120 10.05 3.94 1.14
C ILE A 120 8.56 3.63 1.33
N GLY A 121 8.20 2.36 1.48
CA GLY A 121 6.83 1.95 1.79
C GLY A 121 6.33 2.55 3.12
N ALA A 122 7.15 2.46 4.18
CA ALA A 122 6.83 3.01 5.49
C ALA A 122 6.69 4.55 5.47
N PHE A 123 7.52 5.24 4.68
CA PHE A 123 7.40 6.69 4.47
C PHE A 123 6.03 7.07 3.89
N PHE A 124 5.60 6.40 2.82
CA PHE A 124 4.30 6.68 2.19
C PHE A 124 3.12 6.21 3.06
N ALA A 125 3.26 5.12 3.82
CA ALA A 125 2.27 4.71 4.81
C ALA A 125 2.13 5.76 5.94
N GLY A 126 3.23 6.40 6.35
CA GLY A 126 3.21 7.51 7.30
C GLY A 126 2.47 8.74 6.76
N ILE A 127 2.67 9.09 5.49
CA ILE A 127 1.86 10.14 4.82
C ILE A 127 0.38 9.76 4.85
N ALA A 128 0.03 8.52 4.48
CA ALA A 128 -1.34 8.05 4.48
C ALA A 128 -1.98 8.12 5.89
N GLY A 129 -1.25 7.74 6.94
CA GLY A 129 -1.69 7.85 8.33
C GLY A 129 -1.93 9.30 8.78
N ALA A 130 -1.02 10.22 8.43
CA ALA A 130 -1.18 11.64 8.75
C ALA A 130 -2.40 12.28 8.04
N LEU A 131 -2.65 11.87 6.79
CA LEU A 131 -3.84 12.29 6.04
C LEU A 131 -5.12 11.71 6.63
N TYR A 132 -5.10 10.43 7.04
CA TYR A 132 -6.22 9.76 7.70
C TYR A 132 -6.61 10.49 8.99
N ALA A 133 -5.64 10.75 9.87
CA ALA A 133 -5.86 11.44 11.14
C ALA A 133 -6.49 12.83 10.96
N SER A 134 -6.02 13.57 9.96
CA SER A 134 -6.48 14.94 9.66
C SER A 134 -7.83 14.99 8.95
N PHE A 135 -8.25 13.89 8.30
CA PHE A 135 -9.53 13.79 7.60
C PHE A 135 -10.67 13.30 8.51
N PHE A 136 -10.37 12.37 9.43
CA PHE A 136 -11.35 11.79 10.36
C PHE A 136 -11.41 12.47 11.73
N TYR A 137 -10.48 13.39 12.05
CA TYR A 137 -10.40 14.15 13.32
C TYR A 137 -10.15 13.32 14.58
N PHE A 138 -9.94 12.02 14.39
CA PHE A 138 -9.86 11.05 15.45
C PHE A 138 -8.87 9.97 15.05
N LEU A 139 -8.05 9.56 16.02
CA LEU A 139 -7.09 8.48 15.82
C LEU A 139 -7.11 7.56 17.04
N LYS A 140 -7.52 6.31 16.84
CA LYS A 140 -7.41 5.26 17.86
C LYS A 140 -6.40 4.18 17.44
N PRO A 141 -5.52 3.69 18.32
CA PRO A 141 -4.59 2.62 17.98
C PRO A 141 -5.31 1.34 17.52
N ASP A 142 -6.46 1.06 18.11
CA ASP A 142 -7.32 -0.09 17.81
C ASP A 142 -7.77 -0.16 16.34
N THR A 143 -7.90 0.97 15.63
CA THR A 143 -8.23 0.94 14.20
C THR A 143 -7.12 0.43 13.32
N PHE A 144 -5.88 0.35 13.78
CA PHE A 144 -4.72 -0.04 12.96
C PHE A 144 -4.20 -1.45 13.30
N GLY A 145 -5.10 -2.36 13.68
CA GLY A 145 -4.75 -3.76 13.94
C GLY A 145 -4.58 -4.61 12.68
N PHE A 146 -4.37 -5.90 12.88
CA PHE A 146 -4.20 -6.92 11.84
C PHE A 146 -5.21 -6.84 10.70
N LEU A 147 -6.48 -6.61 11.02
CA LEU A 147 -7.56 -6.55 10.03
C LEU A 147 -7.37 -5.44 9.01
N LYS A 148 -6.78 -4.29 9.41
CA LYS A 148 -6.44 -3.24 8.46
C LYS A 148 -5.26 -3.58 7.57
N SER A 149 -4.30 -4.34 8.07
CA SER A 149 -3.23 -4.88 7.22
C SER A 149 -3.79 -5.82 6.16
N ILE A 150 -4.79 -6.64 6.49
CA ILE A 150 -5.50 -7.48 5.53
C ILE A 150 -6.28 -6.65 4.51
N ASP A 151 -7.02 -5.61 4.92
CA ASP A 151 -7.71 -4.70 3.99
C ASP A 151 -6.75 -4.16 2.90
N VAL A 152 -5.56 -3.69 3.32
CA VAL A 152 -4.54 -3.18 2.41
C VAL A 152 -3.95 -4.28 1.53
N LEU A 153 -3.71 -5.48 2.09
CA LEU A 153 -3.21 -6.63 1.34
C LEU A 153 -4.19 -7.06 0.25
N VAL A 154 -5.49 -7.11 0.55
CA VAL A 154 -6.54 -7.46 -0.43
C VAL A 154 -6.52 -6.46 -1.60
N ILE A 155 -6.37 -5.16 -1.32
CA ILE A 155 -6.27 -4.14 -2.38
C ILE A 155 -5.08 -4.45 -3.32
N VAL A 156 -3.90 -4.72 -2.77
CA VAL A 156 -2.69 -4.97 -3.56
C VAL A 156 -2.76 -6.30 -4.32
N VAL A 157 -3.23 -7.37 -3.69
CA VAL A 157 -3.36 -8.69 -4.32
C VAL A 157 -4.40 -8.67 -5.43
N LEU A 158 -5.55 -8.02 -5.20
CA LEU A 158 -6.58 -7.87 -6.22
C LEU A 158 -6.09 -6.99 -7.39
N GLY A 159 -5.33 -5.93 -7.13
CA GLY A 159 -4.75 -5.09 -8.17
C GLY A 159 -3.67 -5.79 -8.99
N GLY A 160 -2.85 -6.60 -8.32
CA GLY A 160 -1.69 -7.30 -8.86
C GLY A 160 -0.38 -6.75 -8.29
N LEU A 161 0.47 -7.63 -7.76
CA LEU A 161 1.72 -7.27 -7.04
C LEU A 161 2.73 -6.47 -7.88
N GLY A 162 2.56 -6.39 -9.21
CA GLY A 162 3.47 -5.70 -10.13
C GLY A 162 2.87 -4.52 -10.88
N SER A 163 1.62 -4.11 -10.58
CA SER A 163 0.96 -3.00 -11.28
C SER A 163 0.48 -1.91 -10.32
N ILE A 164 0.99 -0.69 -10.52
CA ILE A 164 0.51 0.50 -9.81
C ILE A 164 -0.92 0.82 -10.24
N SER A 165 -1.21 0.83 -11.55
CA SER A 165 -2.56 1.12 -12.03
C SER A 165 -3.59 0.10 -11.57
N GLY A 166 -3.21 -1.18 -11.50
CA GLY A 166 -4.05 -2.24 -10.96
C GLY A 166 -4.42 -2.02 -9.50
N SER A 167 -3.45 -1.59 -8.68
CA SER A 167 -3.67 -1.28 -7.26
C SER A 167 -4.63 -0.10 -7.07
N VAL A 168 -4.54 0.94 -7.91
CA VAL A 168 -5.46 2.10 -7.87
C VAL A 168 -6.88 1.69 -8.25
N ILE A 169 -7.05 0.88 -9.30
CA ILE A 169 -8.37 0.38 -9.72
C ILE A 169 -8.99 -0.51 -8.63
N SER A 170 -8.17 -1.38 -8.05
CA SER A 170 -8.56 -2.25 -6.94
C SER A 170 -9.04 -1.45 -5.74
N ALA A 171 -8.31 -0.41 -5.34
CA ALA A 171 -8.69 0.46 -4.23
C ALA A 171 -10.06 1.13 -4.47
N ILE A 172 -10.30 1.63 -5.69
CA ILE A 172 -11.58 2.24 -6.07
C ILE A 172 -12.70 1.19 -6.05
N LEU A 173 -12.46 0.01 -6.62
CA LEU A 173 -13.44 -1.07 -6.67
C LEU A 173 -13.83 -1.56 -5.28
N LEU A 174 -12.85 -1.83 -4.42
CA LEU A 174 -13.11 -2.27 -3.04
C LEU A 174 -13.74 -1.18 -2.19
N ALA A 175 -13.44 0.11 -2.43
CA ALA A 175 -14.14 1.22 -1.81
C ALA A 175 -15.62 1.26 -2.21
N LEU A 176 -15.94 1.06 -3.49
CA LEU A 176 -17.33 0.98 -3.96
C LEU A 176 -18.06 -0.22 -3.33
N VAL A 177 -17.43 -1.40 -3.31
CA VAL A 177 -17.98 -2.59 -2.66
C VAL A 177 -18.21 -2.33 -1.17
N SER A 178 -17.24 -1.72 -0.47
CA SER A 178 -17.38 -1.37 0.95
C SER A 178 -18.51 -0.38 1.21
N THR A 179 -18.80 0.51 0.25
CA THR A 179 -19.85 1.52 0.38
C THR A 179 -21.22 0.89 0.22
N ILE A 180 -21.39 -0.03 -0.74
CA ILE A 180 -22.65 -0.77 -0.93
C ILE A 180 -22.91 -1.71 0.26
N LEU A 181 -21.86 -2.34 0.79
CA LEU A 181 -21.94 -3.26 1.93
C LEU A 181 -21.87 -2.56 3.29
N GLN A 182 -21.94 -1.23 3.35
CA GLN A 182 -21.78 -0.48 4.60
C GLN A 182 -22.83 -0.89 5.66
N SER A 183 -24.04 -1.26 5.22
CA SER A 183 -25.12 -1.72 6.10
C SER A 183 -24.89 -3.12 6.71
N PHE A 184 -23.96 -3.91 6.15
CA PHE A 184 -23.68 -5.29 6.58
C PHE A 184 -22.21 -5.47 6.95
N SER A 185 -21.80 -4.88 8.07
CA SER A 185 -20.39 -4.82 8.49
C SER A 185 -19.71 -6.18 8.63
N GLU A 186 -20.43 -7.21 9.13
CA GLU A 186 -19.85 -8.56 9.29
C GLU A 186 -19.67 -9.28 7.95
N ILE A 187 -20.65 -9.15 7.05
CA ILE A 187 -20.60 -9.77 5.72
C ILE A 187 -19.43 -9.20 4.91
N ARG A 188 -19.12 -7.91 5.06
CA ARG A 188 -17.96 -7.27 4.41
C ARG A 188 -16.65 -8.00 4.72
N MET A 189 -16.45 -8.42 5.97
CA MET A 189 -15.22 -9.07 6.40
C MET A 189 -15.05 -10.46 5.77
N VAL A 190 -16.12 -11.25 5.78
CA VAL A 190 -16.16 -12.57 5.12
C VAL A 190 -15.92 -12.41 3.63
N LEU A 191 -16.53 -11.40 3.01
CA LEU A 191 -16.41 -11.13 1.58
C LEU A 191 -14.97 -10.77 1.18
N TYR A 192 -14.23 -10.00 1.98
CA TYR A 192 -12.82 -9.71 1.71
C TYR A 192 -11.94 -10.95 1.76
N ALA A 193 -12.12 -11.82 2.76
CA ALA A 193 -11.41 -13.08 2.85
C ALA A 193 -11.72 -13.99 1.65
N LEU A 194 -13.00 -14.08 1.26
CA LEU A 194 -13.45 -14.88 0.13
C LEU A 194 -12.89 -14.36 -1.20
N ILE A 195 -12.93 -13.04 -1.43
CA ILE A 195 -12.35 -12.41 -2.62
C ILE A 195 -10.86 -12.75 -2.74
N LEU A 196 -10.12 -12.67 -1.64
CA LEU A 196 -8.69 -13.00 -1.62
C LEU A 196 -8.45 -14.46 -2.03
N VAL A 197 -9.19 -15.41 -1.44
CA VAL A 197 -9.07 -16.84 -1.76
C VAL A 197 -9.42 -17.10 -3.22
N VAL A 198 -10.53 -16.54 -3.71
CA VAL A 198 -10.98 -16.69 -5.10
C VAL A 198 -9.92 -16.17 -6.07
N ILE A 199 -9.34 -14.99 -5.82
CA ILE A 199 -8.31 -14.43 -6.69
C ILE A 199 -7.04 -15.27 -6.68
N MET A 200 -6.62 -15.75 -5.51
CA MET A 200 -5.43 -16.62 -5.43
C MET A 200 -5.62 -17.93 -6.21
N ILE A 201 -6.83 -18.48 -6.24
CA ILE A 201 -7.14 -19.70 -7.00
C ILE A 201 -7.22 -19.43 -8.50
N PHE A 202 -8.01 -18.43 -8.91
CA PHE A 202 -8.37 -18.26 -10.32
C PHE A 202 -7.41 -17.34 -11.08
N ARG A 203 -6.73 -16.41 -10.40
CA ARG A 203 -5.90 -15.40 -11.07
C ARG A 203 -4.80 -14.85 -10.14
N PRO A 204 -3.73 -15.63 -9.86
CA PRO A 204 -2.67 -15.26 -8.91
C PRO A 204 -1.88 -13.99 -9.31
N GLN A 205 -2.03 -13.52 -10.56
CA GLN A 205 -1.44 -12.27 -11.03
C GLN A 205 -2.29 -11.02 -10.68
N GLY A 206 -3.52 -11.17 -10.16
CA GLY A 206 -4.44 -10.05 -9.91
C GLY A 206 -5.13 -9.52 -11.17
N LEU A 207 -5.83 -8.38 -11.06
CA LEU A 207 -6.62 -7.78 -12.14
C LEU A 207 -5.79 -7.37 -13.35
N MET A 208 -4.63 -6.74 -13.13
CA MET A 208 -3.77 -6.21 -14.21
C MET A 208 -2.43 -6.94 -14.36
N GLY A 209 -2.04 -7.81 -13.42
CA GLY A 209 -0.75 -8.50 -13.50
C GLY A 209 0.43 -7.54 -13.44
N SER A 210 1.28 -7.63 -14.46
CA SER A 210 2.41 -6.71 -14.70
C SER A 210 2.12 -5.66 -15.78
N LYS A 211 0.91 -5.64 -16.35
CA LYS A 211 0.56 -4.69 -17.42
C LYS A 211 0.04 -3.41 -16.81
N GLU A 212 0.81 -2.34 -16.91
CA GLU A 212 0.32 -0.99 -16.59
C GLU A 212 -0.69 -0.52 -17.64
N LEU A 213 -1.69 0.26 -17.22
CA LEU A 213 -2.59 1.00 -18.11
C LEU A 213 -1.79 2.10 -18.82
N SER A 214 -1.09 1.73 -19.89
CA SER A 214 -0.39 2.69 -20.72
C SER A 214 -1.37 3.43 -21.62
N MET A 215 -1.14 4.74 -21.81
CA MET A 215 -1.87 5.62 -22.74
C MET A 215 -1.88 5.07 -24.18
N ALA A 216 -0.92 4.19 -24.52
CA ALA A 216 -0.87 3.45 -25.78
C ALA A 216 -2.01 2.42 -25.96
N MET A 217 -2.64 1.95 -24.87
CA MET A 217 -3.84 1.11 -24.95
C MET A 217 -5.06 1.94 -25.32
N PHE A 218 -5.15 3.18 -24.82
CA PHE A 218 -6.20 4.13 -25.17
C PHE A 218 -6.05 4.69 -26.59
N SER A 219 -4.82 4.95 -27.07
CA SER A 219 -4.61 5.35 -28.47
C SER A 219 -4.96 4.22 -29.45
N LYS A 220 -4.58 2.98 -29.14
CA LYS A 220 -5.00 1.80 -29.93
C LYS A 220 -6.51 1.57 -29.92
N LEU A 221 -7.21 1.91 -28.83
CA LEU A 221 -8.66 1.85 -28.77
C LEU A 221 -9.32 2.97 -29.60
N GLY A 222 -8.74 4.17 -29.56
CA GLY A 222 -9.14 5.31 -30.39
C GLY A 222 -8.95 5.06 -31.89
N ASP A 223 -7.83 4.46 -32.30
CA ASP A 223 -7.55 4.11 -33.70
C ASP A 223 -8.47 2.99 -34.20
N LYS A 224 -8.83 2.04 -33.33
CA LYS A 224 -9.78 0.96 -33.66
C LYS A 224 -11.22 1.47 -33.81
N LEU A 225 -11.60 2.48 -33.04
CA LEU A 225 -12.88 3.20 -33.18
C LEU A 225 -12.92 4.07 -34.44
N LYS A 226 -11.80 4.71 -34.81
CA LYS A 226 -11.67 5.50 -36.04
C LYS A 226 -11.68 4.61 -37.30
N SER A 227 -11.06 3.43 -37.24
CA SER A 227 -11.06 2.43 -38.32
C SER A 227 -12.46 1.82 -38.57
N ARG A 228 -13.31 1.68 -37.54
CA ARG A 228 -14.71 1.23 -37.72
C ARG A 228 -15.63 2.28 -38.34
N LYS A 229 -15.32 3.57 -38.21
CA LYS A 229 -16.14 4.66 -38.75
C LYS A 229 -15.87 4.97 -40.23
N GLY A 230 -14.82 4.37 -40.83
CA GLY A 230 -14.46 4.50 -42.24
C GLY A 230 -14.86 3.31 -43.13
N ARG A 231 -15.76 2.43 -42.65
CA ARG A 231 -16.32 1.30 -43.42
C ARG A 231 -17.85 1.31 -43.39
N VAL A 232 -18.44 2.46 -43.70
CA VAL A 232 -19.85 2.59 -44.09
C VAL A 232 -19.90 3.42 -45.36
#